data_AF-A0A0S8DF87-F1
#
_entry.id   AF-A0A0S8DF87-F1
#
_cell.length_a   1.000
_cell.length_b   1.000
_cell.length_c   1.000
_cell.angle_alpha   90.00
_cell.angle_beta   90.00
_cell.angle_gamma   90.00
#
_symmetry.space_group_name_H-M   'P 1'
#
loop_
_entity.id
_entity.type
_entity.pdbx_description
1 polymer ?
#
loop_
_entity_poly.entity_id
_entity_poly.type
_entity_poly.pdbx_seq_one_letter_code
_entity_poly.pdbx_strand_id
1 'polypeptide(L)'
;MKNDIGQCNICQKGHTSTHVEVEAGIVVYVCPECIERANDNFIWLCMSCGKSYVRPKELVINRIKDHELKRAYMLCEDMLMIQGIDMCIACDPERILDYMETQYSTVEC
;
A
#
# COMPACT_ATOMS: atom_id res chain seq x y z
N MET A 1 -18.12 -24.02 0.00
CA MET A 1 -17.46 -22.69 -0.06
C MET A 1 -18.04 -21.98 -1.27
N LYS A 2 -18.71 -20.83 -1.10
CA LYS A 2 -19.17 -20.05 -2.24
C LYS A 2 -17.93 -19.48 -2.91
N ASN A 3 -17.78 -19.70 -4.22
CA ASN A 3 -16.81 -18.98 -5.03
C ASN A 3 -17.34 -17.56 -5.19
N ASP A 4 -17.21 -16.75 -4.15
CA ASP A 4 -17.59 -15.34 -4.20
C ASP A 4 -16.58 -14.64 -5.11
N ILE A 5 -17.08 -14.13 -6.22
CA ILE A 5 -16.32 -13.37 -7.21
C ILE A 5 -16.61 -11.91 -6.94
N GLY A 6 -15.57 -11.12 -6.65
CA GLY A 6 -15.65 -9.69 -6.43
C GLY A 6 -14.92 -8.90 -7.50
N GLN A 7 -15.25 -7.62 -7.60
CA GLN A 7 -14.52 -6.67 -8.44
C GLN A 7 -13.17 -6.35 -7.78
N CYS A 8 -12.10 -6.31 -8.58
CA CYS A 8 -10.76 -6.02 -8.08
C CYS A 8 -10.71 -4.62 -7.44
N ASN A 9 -10.37 -4.56 -6.15
CA ASN A 9 -10.32 -3.32 -5.38
C ASN A 9 -9.21 -2.36 -5.84
N ILE A 10 -8.18 -2.86 -6.53
CA ILE A 10 -7.03 -2.05 -6.99
C ILE A 10 -7.31 -1.38 -8.33
N CYS A 11 -7.69 -2.15 -9.36
CA CYS A 11 -7.85 -1.62 -10.72
C CYS A 11 -9.29 -1.31 -11.10
N GLN A 12 -10.27 -1.86 -10.37
CA GLN A 12 -11.71 -1.71 -10.63
C GLN A 12 -12.16 -2.16 -12.03
N LYS A 13 -11.34 -2.94 -12.74
CA LYS A 13 -11.61 -3.41 -14.12
C LYS A 13 -11.96 -4.89 -14.19
N GLY A 14 -11.22 -5.72 -13.45
CA GLY A 14 -11.37 -7.17 -13.44
C GLY A 14 -12.28 -7.67 -12.32
N HIS A 15 -12.80 -8.89 -12.50
CA HIS A 15 -13.45 -9.66 -11.46
C HIS A 15 -12.56 -10.86 -11.09
N THR A 16 -12.57 -11.25 -9.83
CA THR A 16 -11.65 -12.26 -9.27
C THR A 16 -12.25 -12.91 -8.03
N SER A 17 -11.91 -14.17 -7.78
CA SER A 17 -12.16 -14.85 -6.51
C SER A 17 -10.95 -14.80 -5.58
N THR A 18 -9.81 -14.29 -6.08
CA THR A 18 -8.60 -14.16 -5.27
C THR A 18 -8.72 -12.95 -4.37
N HIS A 19 -8.32 -13.14 -3.12
CA HIS A 19 -8.44 -12.14 -2.09
C HIS A 19 -7.17 -12.04 -1.27
N VAL A 20 -6.90 -10.85 -0.74
CA VAL A 20 -5.74 -10.58 0.12
C VAL A 20 -6.22 -9.81 1.34
N GLU A 21 -5.60 -10.10 2.48
CA GLU A 21 -5.81 -9.34 3.71
C GLU A 21 -4.96 -8.07 3.65
N VAL A 22 -5.59 -6.90 3.74
CA VAL A 22 -4.93 -5.59 3.64
C VAL A 22 -4.75 -4.91 4.99
N GLU A 23 -5.52 -5.34 5.97
CA GLU A 23 -5.49 -4.98 7.38
C GLU A 23 -6.11 -6.15 8.16
N ALA A 24 -5.78 -6.30 9.45
CA ALA A 24 -6.27 -7.42 10.26
C ALA A 24 -7.80 -7.57 10.18
N GLY A 25 -8.26 -8.70 9.67
CA GLY A 25 -9.68 -9.03 9.48
C GLY A 25 -10.33 -8.36 8.26
N ILE A 26 -9.59 -7.57 7.48
CA ILE A 26 -10.09 -6.87 6.30
C ILE A 26 -9.47 -7.44 5.03
N VAL A 27 -10.33 -8.08 4.24
CA VAL A 27 -9.96 -8.79 3.02
C VAL A 27 -10.56 -8.09 1.81
N VAL A 28 -9.77 -7.94 0.74
CA VAL A 28 -10.19 -7.32 -0.52
C VAL A 28 -9.93 -8.23 -1.71
N TYR A 29 -10.67 -8.04 -2.79
CA TYR A 29 -10.51 -8.80 -4.02
C TYR A 29 -9.39 -8.20 -4.87
N VAL A 30 -8.49 -9.05 -5.37
CA VAL A 30 -7.37 -8.62 -6.21
C VAL A 30 -7.25 -9.53 -7.42
N CYS A 31 -7.22 -8.95 -8.62
CA CYS A 31 -7.06 -9.71 -9.85
C CYS A 31 -5.60 -10.15 -10.03
N PRO A 32 -5.33 -11.24 -10.80
CA PRO A 32 -3.98 -11.74 -11.02
C PRO A 32 -3.00 -10.67 -11.51
N GLU A 33 -3.43 -9.79 -12.42
CA GLU A 33 -2.60 -8.67 -12.91
C GLU A 33 -2.15 -7.73 -11.80
N CYS A 34 -2.99 -7.46 -10.81
CA CYS A 34 -2.64 -6.59 -9.69
C CYS A 34 -1.76 -7.31 -8.66
N ILE A 35 -1.89 -8.64 -8.52
CA ILE A 35 -0.98 -9.46 -7.72
C ILE A 35 0.41 -9.46 -8.35
N GLU A 36 0.49 -9.67 -9.67
CA GLU A 36 1.77 -9.64 -10.40
C GLU A 36 2.45 -8.27 -10.24
N ARG A 37 1.69 -7.18 -10.37
CA ARG A 37 2.22 -5.83 -10.12
C ARG A 37 2.72 -5.62 -8.69
N ALA A 38 2.15 -6.31 -7.69
CA ALA A 38 2.58 -6.19 -6.30
C ALA A 38 3.93 -6.87 -6.01
N ASN A 39 4.46 -7.68 -6.94
CA ASN A 39 5.81 -8.22 -6.83
C ASN A 39 6.85 -7.10 -6.87
N ASP A 40 6.71 -6.15 -7.80
CA ASP A 40 7.68 -5.07 -7.98
C ASP A 40 7.24 -3.74 -7.35
N ASN A 41 6.02 -3.67 -6.82
CA ASN A 41 5.43 -2.43 -6.33
C ASN A 41 4.82 -2.58 -4.93
N PHE A 42 4.96 -1.52 -4.13
CA PHE A 42 4.05 -1.27 -3.03
C PHE A 42 2.71 -0.80 -3.57
N ILE A 43 1.63 -1.40 -3.07
CA ILE A 43 0.26 -0.99 -3.38
C ILE A 43 -0.45 -0.62 -2.08
N TRP A 44 -0.84 0.64 -1.95
CA TRP A 44 -1.66 1.10 -0.84
C TRP A 44 -3.10 1.34 -1.29
N LEU A 45 -4.05 0.83 -0.53
CA LEU A 45 -5.48 1.02 -0.76
C LEU A 45 -6.05 1.93 0.32
N CYS A 46 -6.62 3.06 -0.08
CA CYS A 46 -7.33 3.93 0.85
C CYS A 46 -8.62 3.25 1.30
N MET A 47 -8.74 2.96 2.59
CA MET A 47 -9.92 2.32 3.17
C MET A 47 -11.12 3.27 3.25
N SER A 48 -10.88 4.58 3.16
CA SER A 48 -11.93 5.62 3.11
C SER A 48 -12.55 5.79 1.72
N CYS A 49 -11.76 5.84 0.63
CA CYS A 49 -12.28 6.15 -0.71
C CYS A 49 -11.99 5.10 -1.79
N GLY A 50 -11.33 3.99 -1.44
CA GLY A 50 -11.02 2.89 -2.36
C GLY A 50 -9.95 3.22 -3.42
N LYS A 51 -9.31 4.39 -3.37
CA LYS A 51 -8.22 4.73 -4.29
C LYS A 51 -6.98 3.88 -4.00
N SER A 52 -6.37 3.37 -5.05
CA SER A 52 -5.11 2.64 -4.99
C SER A 52 -3.92 3.51 -5.40
N TYR A 53 -2.80 3.36 -4.69
CA TYR A 53 -1.54 4.05 -4.94
C TYR A 53 -0.45 3.02 -5.17
N VAL A 54 0.15 3.06 -6.36
CA VAL A 54 1.18 2.10 -6.76
C VAL A 54 2.53 2.82 -6.84
N ARG A 55 3.55 2.25 -6.20
CA ARG A 55 4.93 2.77 -6.24
C ARG A 55 5.94 1.62 -6.39
N PRO A 56 6.95 1.75 -7.26
CA PRO A 56 8.02 0.76 -7.36
C PRO A 56 8.73 0.56 -6.03
N LYS A 57 8.96 -0.70 -5.63
CA LYS A 57 9.65 -1.05 -4.38
C LYS A 57 11.03 -0.41 -4.32
N GLU A 58 11.80 -0.53 -5.41
CA GLU A 58 13.14 0.04 -5.54
C GLU A 58 13.17 1.55 -5.23
N LEU A 59 12.21 2.31 -5.76
CA LEU A 59 12.15 3.76 -5.56
C LEU A 59 11.88 4.14 -4.10
N VAL A 60 11.05 3.35 -3.40
CA VAL A 60 10.74 3.58 -1.98
C VAL A 60 11.93 3.17 -1.11
N ILE A 61 12.46 1.96 -1.32
CA ILE A 61 13.58 1.39 -0.55
C ILE A 61 14.84 2.24 -0.68
N ASN A 62 15.13 2.77 -1.87
CA ASN A 62 16.29 3.63 -2.10
C ASN A 62 16.21 4.98 -1.38
N ARG A 63 15.02 5.42 -0.97
CA ARG A 63 14.83 6.66 -0.20
C ARG A 63 14.90 6.46 1.32
N ILE A 64 14.91 5.21 1.79
CA ILE A 64 15.00 4.90 3.22
C ILE A 64 16.42 5.21 3.69
N LYS A 65 16.54 6.12 4.67
CA LYS A 65 17.83 6.47 5.30
C LYS A 65 18.25 5.47 6.39
N ASP A 66 17.29 4.82 7.02
CA ASP A 66 17.54 3.82 8.06
C ASP A 66 18.03 2.51 7.42
N HIS A 67 19.26 2.11 7.77
CA HIS A 67 19.90 0.93 7.19
C HIS A 67 19.24 -0.39 7.60
N GLU A 68 18.76 -0.51 8.83
CA GLU A 68 18.11 -1.73 9.32
C GLU A 68 16.73 -1.89 8.67
N LEU A 69 15.97 -0.80 8.55
CA LEU A 69 14.70 -0.79 7.84
C LEU A 69 14.89 -1.13 6.36
N LYS A 70 15.89 -0.53 5.71
CA LYS A 70 16.23 -0.85 4.31
C LYS A 70 16.58 -2.33 4.14
N ARG A 71 17.36 -2.89 5.06
CA ARG A 71 17.73 -4.32 5.07
C ARG A 71 16.51 -5.21 5.29
N ALA A 72 15.62 -4.86 6.21
CA ALA A 72 14.38 -5.60 6.44
C ALA A 72 13.52 -5.66 5.17
N TYR A 73 13.40 -4.55 4.43
CA TYR A 73 12.67 -4.56 3.16
C TYR A 73 13.32 -5.43 2.09
N MET A 74 14.65 -5.43 1.97
CA MET A 74 15.38 -6.32 1.04
C MET A 74 15.17 -7.81 1.38
N LEU A 75 15.04 -8.15 2.67
CA LEU A 75 14.75 -9.52 3.10
C LEU A 75 13.30 -9.96 2.81
N CYS A 76 12.42 -9.02 2.45
CA CYS A 76 11.01 -9.26 2.14
C CYS A 76 10.69 -9.00 0.66
N GLU A 77 11.67 -9.11 -0.25
CA GLU A 77 11.49 -8.84 -1.68
C GLU A 77 10.33 -9.64 -2.30
N ASP A 78 10.18 -10.91 -1.90
CA ASP A 78 9.12 -11.82 -2.37
C ASP A 78 7.74 -11.59 -1.72
N MET A 79 7.64 -10.69 -0.74
CA MET A 79 6.37 -10.42 -0.08
C MET A 79 5.49 -9.50 -0.95
N LEU A 80 4.23 -9.90 -1.14
CA LEU A 80 3.22 -9.06 -1.79
C LEU A 80 2.85 -7.93 -0.83
N MET A 81 3.25 -6.71 -1.17
CA MET A 81 3.01 -5.54 -0.32
C MET A 81 1.75 -4.81 -0.79
N ILE A 82 0.59 -5.40 -0.49
CA ILE A 82 -0.73 -4.78 -0.66
C ILE A 82 -1.27 -4.45 0.73
N GLN A 83 -1.39 -3.16 1.05
CA GLN A 83 -1.75 -2.70 2.39
C GLN A 83 -2.90 -1.70 2.36
N GLY A 84 -3.77 -1.77 3.36
CA GLY A 84 -4.76 -0.76 3.65
C GLY A 84 -4.08 0.45 4.30
N ILE A 85 -4.52 1.64 3.92
CA ILE A 85 -4.23 2.88 4.66
C ILE A 85 -5.57 3.51 5.06
N ASP A 86 -5.66 3.97 6.30
CA ASP A 86 -6.89 4.56 6.83
C ASP A 86 -7.43 5.67 5.91
N MET A 87 -6.53 6.57 5.52
CA MET A 87 -6.87 7.79 4.83
C MET A 87 -5.75 8.20 3.88
N CYS A 88 -6.11 8.57 2.65
CA CYS A 88 -5.17 9.07 1.67
C CYS A 88 -5.18 10.60 1.57
N ILE A 89 -4.15 11.16 0.92
CA ILE A 89 -4.03 12.60 0.63
C ILE A 89 -5.28 13.21 -0.01
N ALA A 90 -6.00 12.45 -0.83
CA ALA A 90 -7.20 12.96 -1.48
C ALA A 90 -8.41 13.02 -0.54
N CYS A 91 -8.41 12.25 0.55
CA CYS A 91 -9.45 12.27 1.58
C CYS A 91 -9.15 13.32 2.65
N ASP A 92 -7.87 13.51 2.98
CA ASP A 92 -7.42 14.42 4.03
C ASP A 92 -6.09 15.07 3.62
N PRO A 93 -6.16 16.17 2.84
CA PRO A 93 -4.96 16.88 2.40
C PRO A 93 -4.32 17.71 3.51
N GLU A 94 -5.10 18.14 4.51
CA GLU A 94 -4.62 19.03 5.59
C GLU A 94 -3.69 18.29 6.55
N ARG A 95 -4.00 17.03 6.89
CA ARG A 95 -3.17 16.21 7.80
C ARG A 95 -1.74 15.96 7.30
N ILE A 96 -1.47 16.13 6.01
CA ILE A 96 -0.11 16.04 5.48
C ILE A 96 0.74 17.24 5.91
N LEU A 97 0.13 18.42 6.03
CA LEU A 97 0.83 19.61 6.50
C LEU A 97 1.32 19.39 7.94
N ASP A 98 0.49 18.79 8.79
CA ASP A 98 0.86 18.44 10.18
C ASP A 98 2.07 17.49 10.22
N TYR A 99 2.11 16.49 9.35
CA TYR A 99 3.24 15.56 9.24
C TYR A 99 4.53 16.25 8.75
N MET A 100 4.41 17.20 7.82
CA MET A 100 5.55 17.97 7.33
C MET A 100 6.12 18.88 8.42
N GLU A 101 5.27 19.59 9.17
CA GLU A 101 5.69 20.47 10.27
C GLU A 101 6.40 19.70 11.41
N THR A 102 5.97 18.46 11.67
CA THR A 102 6.61 17.58 12.67
C THR A 102 8.02 17.14 12.25
N GLN A 103 8.30 17.04 10.94
CA GLN A 103 9.64 16.73 10.44
C GLN A 103 10.60 17.93 10.47
N TYR A 104 10.09 19.16 10.43
CA TYR A 104 10.94 20.37 10.55
C TYR A 104 11.31 20.67 12.01
N SER A 105 10.41 20.41 12.95
CA SER A 105 10.65 20.66 14.39
C SER A 105 11.60 19.66 15.06
N THR A 106 11.91 18.53 14.39
CA THR A 106 12.87 17.53 14.89
C THR A 106 14.31 17.72 14.37
N VAL A 107 14.57 18.80 13.61
CA VAL A 107 15.89 19.12 13.05
C VAL A 107 16.61 20.26 13.79
N GLU A 108 15.99 20.88 14.79
CA GLU A 108 16.68 21.83 15.67
C GLU A 108 17.28 21.11 16.90
N CYS A 109 18.55 20.70 16.78
CA CYS A 109 19.46 20.40 17.88
C CYS A 109 20.67 21.33 17.80
#